data_AF-Q4TGI6-F1
#
_entry.id   AF-Q4TGI6-F1
#
_cell.length_a   1.000
_cell.length_b   1.000
_cell.length_c   1.000
_cell.angle_alpha   90.00
_cell.angle_beta   90.00
_cell.angle_gamma   90.00
#
_symmetry.space_group_name_H-M   'P 1'
#
loop_
_entity.id
_entity.type
_entity.pdbx_description
1 polymer ?
#
loop_
_entity_poly.entity_id
_entity_poly.type
_entity_poly.pdbx_seq_one_letter_code
_entity_poly.pdbx_strand_id
1 'polypeptide(L)'
;MGDRSAGGKDGANRSHVLFDNFVQASTCKGTLKAFQELCEHLDVKPTESRIFYHKLKSKLNYWKAKALWAKLDKRACQKEYKKGRACANSKCLIIGAGPCGLRTAIELAFLGARVVLLEKRDAFSRNNVLHLWPFAIQDLRGLGAKKFYGKFCAGAIDHISAYTSAPLATSVEA
;
A
#
# COMPACT_ATOMS: atom_id res chain seq x y z
N MET A 1 -11.18 -34.87 -28.74
CA MET A 1 -11.57 -33.45 -28.68
C MET A 1 -12.33 -33.22 -27.39
N GLY A 2 -12.00 -32.34 -26.47
CA GLY A 2 -11.08 -31.20 -26.44
C GLY A 2 -11.60 -30.30 -25.33
N ASP A 3 -10.82 -30.24 -24.24
CA ASP A 3 -10.69 -29.21 -23.20
C ASP A 3 -11.87 -28.24 -22.90
N ARG A 4 -12.29 -28.20 -21.64
CA ARG A 4 -12.97 -27.06 -21.02
C ARG A 4 -12.41 -26.78 -19.61
N SER A 5 -11.32 -26.01 -19.60
CA SER A 5 -11.04 -24.87 -18.71
C SER A 5 -11.37 -25.02 -17.22
N ALA A 6 -10.35 -25.40 -16.44
CA ALA A 6 -10.29 -25.30 -14.98
C ALA A 6 -9.47 -24.08 -14.49
N GLY A 7 -9.17 -23.09 -15.35
CA GLY A 7 -8.20 -22.02 -15.04
C GLY A 7 -8.66 -20.91 -14.08
N GLY A 8 -9.93 -20.87 -13.68
CA GLY A 8 -10.49 -19.73 -12.92
C GLY A 8 -10.31 -19.78 -11.40
N LYS A 9 -10.20 -20.99 -10.81
CA LYS A 9 -10.12 -21.15 -9.33
C LYS A 9 -8.68 -21.09 -8.81
N ASP A 10 -7.72 -21.62 -9.57
CA ASP A 10 -6.31 -21.67 -9.16
C ASP A 10 -5.64 -20.29 -9.17
N GLY A 11 -5.97 -19.46 -10.17
CA GLY A 11 -5.45 -18.09 -10.26
C GLY A 11 -5.98 -17.15 -9.16
N ALA A 12 -7.23 -17.33 -8.76
CA ALA A 12 -7.84 -16.59 -7.64
C ALA A 12 -7.19 -17.01 -6.31
N ASN A 13 -7.00 -18.31 -6.08
CA ASN A 13 -6.36 -18.82 -4.88
C ASN A 13 -4.90 -18.33 -4.77
N ARG A 14 -4.14 -18.36 -5.87
CA ARG A 14 -2.75 -17.86 -5.91
C ARG A 14 -2.64 -16.36 -5.63
N SER A 15 -3.51 -15.52 -6.21
CA SER A 15 -3.47 -14.07 -5.94
C SER A 15 -3.80 -13.73 -4.49
N HIS A 16 -4.66 -14.52 -3.83
CA HIS A 16 -4.98 -14.35 -2.41
C HIS A 16 -3.78 -14.69 -1.52
N VAL A 17 -3.06 -15.77 -1.82
CA VAL A 17 -1.83 -16.16 -1.11
C VAL A 17 -0.74 -15.10 -1.29
N LEU A 18 -0.52 -14.62 -2.51
CA LEU A 18 0.46 -13.57 -2.79
C LEU A 18 0.12 -12.26 -2.05
N PHE A 19 -1.16 -11.90 -1.98
CA PHE A 19 -1.59 -10.75 -1.19
C PHE A 19 -1.38 -10.97 0.31
N ASP A 20 -1.66 -12.16 0.84
CA ASP A 20 -1.40 -12.48 2.24
C ASP A 20 0.11 -12.43 2.56
N ASN A 21 0.97 -12.92 1.67
CA ASN A 21 2.42 -12.81 1.79
C ASN A 21 2.88 -11.35 1.81
N PHE A 22 2.34 -10.52 0.92
CA PHE A 22 2.62 -9.09 0.89
C PHE A 22 2.22 -8.40 2.20
N VAL A 23 1.02 -8.67 2.72
CA VAL A 23 0.51 -8.08 3.96
C VAL A 23 1.31 -8.55 5.19
N GLN A 24 1.83 -9.78 5.19
CA GLN A 24 2.56 -10.38 6.31
C GLN A 24 4.07 -10.15 6.26
N ALA A 25 4.61 -9.63 5.15
CA ALA A 25 6.04 -9.38 5.01
C ALA A 25 6.56 -8.41 6.08
N SER A 26 7.66 -8.77 6.73
CA SER A 26 8.22 -8.07 7.89
C SER A 26 9.52 -7.31 7.60
N THR A 27 10.03 -7.39 6.37
CA THR A 27 11.26 -6.70 5.93
C THR A 27 10.99 -5.88 4.70
N CYS A 28 11.70 -4.76 4.52
CA CYS A 28 11.56 -3.90 3.33
C CYS A 28 11.70 -4.71 2.02
N LYS A 29 12.79 -5.47 1.88
CA LYS A 29 13.02 -6.35 0.73
C LYS A 29 11.93 -7.39 0.54
N GLY A 30 11.47 -8.02 1.62
CA GLY A 30 10.39 -9.00 1.57
C GLY A 30 9.08 -8.40 1.09
N THR A 31 8.73 -7.20 1.59
CA THR A 31 7.53 -6.46 1.18
C THR A 31 7.59 -6.08 -0.30
N LEU A 32 8.71 -5.53 -0.77
CA LEU A 32 8.91 -5.17 -2.18
C LEU A 32 8.82 -6.40 -3.09
N LYS A 33 9.51 -7.49 -2.73
CA LYS A 33 9.48 -8.74 -3.51
C LYS A 33 8.08 -9.34 -3.58
N ALA A 34 7.40 -9.50 -2.44
CA ALA A 34 6.05 -10.07 -2.41
C ALA A 34 5.04 -9.21 -3.19
N PHE A 35 5.20 -7.89 -3.15
CA PHE A 35 4.37 -6.99 -3.94
C PHE A 35 4.65 -7.09 -5.45
N GLN A 36 5.92 -7.22 -5.84
CA GLN A 36 6.30 -7.44 -7.23
C GLN A 36 5.71 -8.76 -7.76
N GLU A 37 5.84 -9.86 -7.02
CA GLU A 37 5.25 -11.16 -7.38
C GLU A 37 3.72 -11.08 -7.53
N LEU A 38 3.05 -10.33 -6.64
CA LEU A 38 1.61 -10.06 -6.75
C LEU A 38 1.27 -9.28 -8.02
N CYS A 39 2.03 -8.24 -8.34
CA CYS A 39 1.81 -7.42 -9.53
C CYS A 39 2.03 -8.21 -10.82
N GLU A 40 3.07 -9.03 -10.87
CA GLU A 40 3.37 -9.92 -11.99
C GLU A 40 2.26 -10.95 -12.19
N HIS A 41 1.79 -11.61 -11.12
CA HIS A 41 0.70 -12.59 -11.19
C HIS A 41 -0.63 -11.96 -11.62
N LEU A 42 -0.90 -10.72 -11.21
CA LEU A 42 -2.10 -9.99 -11.59
C LEU A 42 -1.96 -9.27 -12.93
N ASP A 43 -0.79 -9.28 -13.58
CA ASP A 43 -0.51 -8.51 -14.80
C ASP A 43 -0.91 -7.03 -14.64
N VAL A 44 -0.35 -6.39 -13.60
CA VAL A 44 -0.48 -4.95 -13.34
C VAL A 44 0.90 -4.32 -13.25
N LYS A 45 1.06 -3.13 -13.85
CA LYS A 45 2.34 -2.45 -13.94
C LYS A 45 2.37 -1.22 -13.04
N PRO A 46 3.22 -1.21 -11.99
CA PRO A 46 3.44 -0.03 -11.15
C PRO A 46 3.83 1.25 -11.90
N THR A 47 4.43 1.11 -13.08
CA THR A 47 4.78 2.28 -13.91
C THR A 47 3.55 3.05 -14.42
N GLU A 48 2.34 2.47 -14.35
CA GLU A 48 1.07 3.06 -14.78
C GLU A 48 0.30 3.70 -13.60
N SER A 49 0.99 4.49 -12.76
CA SER A 49 0.51 5.00 -11.47
C SER A 49 -0.94 5.55 -11.45
N ARG A 50 -1.38 6.23 -12.52
CA ARG A 50 -2.75 6.79 -12.62
C ARG A 50 -3.85 5.73 -12.59
N ILE A 51 -3.62 4.56 -13.16
CA ILE A 51 -4.62 3.48 -13.30
C ILE A 51 -4.25 2.25 -12.49
N PHE A 52 -3.03 2.18 -11.96
CA PHE A 52 -2.50 1.06 -11.20
C PHE A 52 -3.44 0.62 -10.06
N TYR A 53 -3.76 1.54 -9.13
CA TYR A 53 -4.63 1.22 -7.99
C TYR A 53 -5.98 0.65 -8.42
N HIS A 54 -6.59 1.24 -9.45
CA HIS A 54 -7.90 0.80 -9.96
C HIS A 54 -7.82 -0.60 -10.61
N LYS A 55 -6.74 -0.89 -11.35
CA LYS A 55 -6.48 -2.21 -11.94
C LYS A 55 -6.17 -3.26 -10.88
N LEU A 56 -5.32 -2.93 -9.91
CA LEU A 56 -4.96 -3.83 -8.81
C LEU A 56 -6.22 -4.23 -8.03
N LYS A 57 -7.02 -3.23 -7.64
CA LYS A 57 -8.28 -3.44 -6.92
C LYS A 57 -9.29 -4.27 -7.72
N SER A 58 -9.45 -4.03 -9.02
CA SER A 58 -10.41 -4.76 -9.85
C SER A 58 -10.00 -6.22 -10.08
N LYS A 59 -8.69 -6.47 -10.20
CA LYS A 59 -8.15 -7.83 -10.38
C LYS A 59 -8.03 -8.62 -9.08
N LEU A 60 -7.91 -7.95 -7.92
CA LEU A 60 -7.83 -8.61 -6.61
C LEU A 60 -9.19 -8.67 -5.89
N ASN A 61 -10.04 -9.61 -6.31
CA ASN A 61 -11.29 -9.92 -5.61
C ASN A 61 -11.04 -10.85 -4.41
N TYR A 62 -10.52 -10.29 -3.31
CA TYR A 62 -10.24 -11.01 -2.07
C TYR A 62 -10.94 -10.35 -0.87
N TRP A 63 -11.67 -11.12 -0.07
CA TRP A 63 -12.42 -10.59 1.08
C TRP A 63 -11.52 -9.85 2.09
N LYS A 64 -10.29 -10.33 2.29
CA LYS A 64 -9.29 -9.68 3.15
C LYS A 64 -8.85 -8.32 2.61
N ALA A 65 -8.84 -8.13 1.29
CA ALA A 65 -8.43 -6.89 0.64
C ALA A 65 -9.57 -5.86 0.57
N LYS A 66 -10.84 -6.28 0.50
CA LYS A 66 -12.02 -5.38 0.43
C LYS A 66 -12.04 -4.32 1.53
N ALA A 67 -11.68 -4.70 2.77
CA ALA A 67 -11.63 -3.77 3.89
C ALA A 67 -10.53 -2.69 3.75
N LEU A 68 -9.41 -3.02 3.09
CA LEU A 68 -8.35 -2.06 2.77
C LEU A 68 -8.83 -1.10 1.67
N TRP A 69 -9.43 -1.63 0.61
CA TRP A 69 -9.96 -0.84 -0.50
C TRP A 69 -10.98 0.19 -0.02
N ALA A 70 -11.94 -0.21 0.81
CA ALA A 70 -12.94 0.72 1.34
C ALA A 70 -12.32 1.91 2.11
N LYS A 71 -11.20 1.68 2.82
CA LYS A 71 -10.48 2.72 3.56
C LYS A 71 -9.74 3.68 2.62
N LEU A 72 -9.01 3.13 1.64
CA LEU A 72 -8.28 3.93 0.66
C LEU A 72 -9.22 4.71 -0.26
N ASP A 73 -10.32 4.09 -0.71
CA ASP A 73 -11.35 4.77 -1.51
C ASP A 73 -11.99 5.92 -0.72
N LYS A 74 -12.32 5.70 0.56
CA LYS A 74 -12.88 6.76 1.42
C LYS A 74 -11.93 7.95 1.53
N ARG A 75 -10.62 7.70 1.62
CA ARG A 75 -9.61 8.77 1.61
C ARG A 75 -9.56 9.45 0.24
N ALA A 76 -9.43 8.69 -0.84
CA ALA A 76 -9.34 9.22 -2.22
C ALA A 76 -10.55 10.07 -2.65
N CYS A 77 -11.73 9.83 -2.07
CA CYS A 77 -12.95 10.59 -2.33
C CYS A 77 -13.03 11.95 -1.63
N GLN A 78 -12.05 12.32 -0.79
CA GLN A 78 -12.01 13.65 -0.17
C GLN A 78 -11.89 14.75 -1.25
N LYS A 79 -12.58 15.88 -1.00
CA LYS A 79 -12.73 16.98 -1.98
C LYS A 79 -11.39 17.61 -2.37
N GLU A 80 -10.45 17.63 -1.44
CA GLU A 80 -9.10 18.18 -1.55
C GLU A 80 -8.32 17.50 -2.68
N TYR A 81 -8.53 16.20 -2.89
CA TYR A 81 -7.86 15.43 -3.94
C TYR A 81 -8.43 15.67 -5.34
N LYS A 82 -9.60 16.32 -5.46
CA LYS A 82 -10.30 16.58 -6.74
C LYS A 82 -10.42 15.32 -7.60
N LYS A 83 -10.75 14.17 -6.98
CA LYS A 83 -10.79 12.85 -7.63
C LYS A 83 -9.45 12.44 -8.28
N GLY A 84 -8.34 12.71 -7.60
CA GLY A 84 -6.98 12.43 -8.09
C GLY A 84 -6.54 13.34 -9.24
N ARG A 85 -7.10 14.55 -9.34
CA ARG A 85 -6.78 15.49 -10.43
C ARG A 85 -6.08 16.75 -9.97
N ALA A 86 -5.96 16.98 -8.66
CA ALA A 86 -5.35 18.18 -8.12
C ALA A 86 -3.89 18.39 -8.59
N CYS A 87 -3.13 17.30 -8.72
CA CYS A 87 -1.72 17.30 -9.14
C CYS A 87 -1.44 16.35 -10.32
N ALA A 88 -2.43 16.07 -11.18
CA ALA A 88 -2.33 15.05 -12.24
C ALA A 88 -1.08 15.16 -13.14
N ASN A 89 -0.59 16.37 -13.38
CA ASN A 89 0.57 16.64 -14.26
C ASN A 89 1.87 16.91 -13.49
N SER A 90 1.84 16.83 -12.17
CA SER A 90 3.01 17.04 -11.32
C SER A 90 3.86 15.76 -11.28
N LYS A 91 5.18 15.94 -11.32
CA LYS A 91 6.17 14.88 -11.09
C LYS A 91 6.93 15.24 -9.82
N CYS A 92 6.94 14.36 -8.84
CA CYS A 92 7.52 14.60 -7.52
C CYS A 92 8.61 13.55 -7.24
N LEU A 93 9.77 14.02 -6.78
CA LEU A 93 10.85 13.18 -6.28
C LEU A 93 10.91 13.33 -4.76
N ILE A 94 10.81 12.22 -4.04
CA ILE A 94 10.96 12.16 -2.59
C ILE A 94 12.28 11.49 -2.28
N ILE A 95 13.07 12.10 -1.38
CA ILE A 95 14.35 11.57 -0.94
C ILE A 95 14.20 11.14 0.52
N GLY A 96 14.12 9.83 0.73
CA GLY A 96 14.04 9.17 2.04
C GLY A 96 12.71 8.46 2.28
N ALA A 97 12.76 7.15 2.50
CA ALA A 97 11.64 6.29 2.91
C ALA A 97 11.41 6.29 4.43
N GLY A 98 11.65 7.43 5.09
CA GLY A 98 11.24 7.60 6.49
C GLY A 98 9.71 7.68 6.61
N PRO A 99 9.13 7.56 7.82
CA PRO A 99 7.69 7.66 8.02
C PRO A 99 7.08 8.92 7.38
N CYS A 100 7.72 10.08 7.53
CA CYS A 100 7.26 11.32 6.92
C CYS A 100 7.35 11.29 5.38
N GLY A 101 8.46 10.80 4.81
CA GLY A 101 8.63 10.72 3.35
C GLY A 101 7.60 9.81 2.70
N LEU A 102 7.41 8.62 3.27
CA LEU A 102 6.36 7.67 2.83
C LEU A 102 4.96 8.28 3.00
N ARG A 103 4.71 9.01 4.09
CA ARG A 103 3.42 9.65 4.31
C ARG A 103 3.14 10.76 3.28
N THR A 104 4.16 11.56 2.95
CA THR A 104 4.09 12.58 1.91
C THR A 104 3.85 11.95 0.54
N ALA A 105 4.51 10.83 0.23
CA ALA A 105 4.28 10.09 -1.00
C ALA A 105 2.82 9.68 -1.16
N ILE A 106 2.23 9.14 -0.09
CA ILE A 106 0.83 8.72 -0.06
C ILE A 106 -0.11 9.88 -0.37
N GLU A 107 0.10 11.07 0.21
CA GLU A 107 -0.72 12.25 -0.12
C GLU A 107 -0.55 12.69 -1.58
N LEU A 108 0.68 12.74 -2.08
CA LEU A 108 0.95 13.15 -3.46
C LEU A 108 0.32 12.19 -4.48
N ALA A 109 0.32 10.89 -4.18
CA ALA A 109 -0.38 9.89 -4.97
C ALA A 109 -1.91 10.10 -4.96
N PHE A 110 -2.52 10.39 -3.79
CA PHE A 110 -3.96 10.72 -3.72
C PHE A 110 -4.29 12.00 -4.50
N LEU A 111 -3.38 12.98 -4.53
CA LEU A 111 -3.53 14.19 -5.36
C LEU A 111 -3.41 13.90 -6.88
N GLY A 112 -2.94 12.71 -7.26
CA GLY A 112 -2.75 12.28 -8.65
C GLY A 112 -1.38 12.58 -9.25
N ALA A 113 -0.42 13.00 -8.43
CA ALA A 113 0.95 13.25 -8.90
C ALA A 113 1.66 11.94 -9.28
N ARG A 114 2.63 12.03 -10.19
CA ARG A 114 3.59 10.97 -10.42
C ARG A 114 4.69 11.08 -9.37
N VAL A 115 4.73 10.15 -8.43
CA VAL A 115 5.70 10.13 -7.33
C VAL A 115 6.81 9.13 -7.65
N VAL A 116 8.05 9.52 -7.39
CA VAL A 116 9.22 8.63 -7.36
C VAL A 116 9.88 8.84 -6.01
N LEU A 117 10.17 7.76 -5.29
CA LEU A 117 10.85 7.82 -4.00
C LEU A 117 12.19 7.09 -4.08
N LEU A 118 13.23 7.76 -3.57
CA LEU A 118 14.58 7.22 -3.45
C LEU A 118 14.91 7.05 -1.98
N GLU A 119 15.40 5.87 -1.61
CA GLU A 119 15.93 5.60 -0.28
C GLU A 119 17.34 5.01 -0.41
N LYS A 120 18.25 5.48 0.45
CA LYS A 120 19.64 5.03 0.47
C LYS A 120 19.76 3.62 1.06
N ARG A 121 18.96 3.30 2.08
CA ARG A 121 18.97 2.01 2.78
C ARG A 121 18.06 1.00 2.10
N ASP A 122 18.47 -0.26 2.09
CA ASP A 122 17.66 -1.37 1.60
C ASP A 122 16.87 -2.09 2.70
N ALA A 123 16.97 -1.58 3.94
CA ALA A 123 16.28 -2.09 5.11
C ALA A 123 15.83 -0.96 6.03
N PHE A 124 14.64 -1.11 6.62
CA PHE A 124 14.28 -0.41 7.84
C PHE A 124 14.94 -1.17 8.98
N SER A 125 15.71 -0.50 9.84
CA SER A 125 16.49 -1.13 10.91
C SER A 125 16.36 -0.43 12.26
N ARG A 126 15.60 0.66 12.32
CA ARG A 126 15.43 1.47 13.54
C ARG A 126 14.33 0.87 14.41
N ASN A 127 14.72 0.48 15.62
CA ASN A 127 13.81 -0.05 16.64
C ASN A 127 13.26 1.05 17.59
N ASN A 128 13.63 2.31 17.36
CA ASN A 128 13.14 3.42 18.15
C ASN A 128 11.61 3.48 18.08
N VAL A 129 11.01 3.64 19.25
CA VAL A 129 9.57 3.75 19.41
C VAL A 129 9.18 5.22 19.32
N LEU A 130 8.24 5.54 18.44
CA LEU A 130 7.69 6.89 18.30
C LEU A 130 6.35 6.97 19.04
N HIS A 131 6.15 8.04 19.79
CA HIS A 131 4.83 8.38 20.34
C HIS A 131 3.95 8.93 19.21
N LEU A 132 2.72 8.41 19.11
CA LEU A 132 1.74 8.82 18.12
C LEU A 132 0.67 9.68 18.77
N TRP A 133 0.50 10.89 18.25
CA TRP A 133 -0.61 11.73 18.68
C TRP A 133 -1.95 11.16 18.19
N PRO A 134 -3.08 11.46 18.85
CA PRO A 134 -4.38 10.91 18.48
C PRO A 134 -4.74 11.10 17.00
N PHE A 135 -4.41 12.24 16.40
CA PHE A 135 -4.68 12.50 14.99
C PHE A 135 -3.84 11.58 14.07
N ALA A 136 -2.59 11.27 14.44
CA ALA A 136 -1.72 10.41 13.66
C ALA A 136 -2.21 8.96 13.72
N ILE A 137 -2.72 8.53 14.87
CA ILE A 137 -3.38 7.23 15.02
C ILE A 137 -4.61 7.16 14.12
N GLN A 138 -5.47 8.18 14.13
CA GLN A 138 -6.65 8.23 13.27
C GLN A 138 -6.30 8.19 11.79
N ASP A 139 -5.28 8.94 11.38
CA ASP A 139 -4.79 8.97 10.00
C ASP A 139 -4.28 7.59 9.55
N LEU A 140 -3.40 6.96 10.32
CA LEU A 140 -2.88 5.62 10.02
C LEU A 140 -3.98 4.55 10.05
N ARG A 141 -4.95 4.63 10.97
CA ARG A 141 -6.16 3.77 10.96
C ARG A 141 -7.01 4.00 9.71
N GLY A 142 -7.08 5.24 9.24
CA GLY A 142 -7.73 5.66 8.01
C GLY A 142 -7.09 5.07 6.76
N LEU A 143 -5.76 4.88 6.77
CA LEU A 143 -5.00 4.24 5.70
C LEU A 143 -4.94 2.70 5.79
N GLY A 144 -5.54 2.11 6.83
CA GLY A 144 -5.60 0.65 6.98
C GLY A 144 -4.42 0.03 7.71
N ALA A 145 -3.67 0.78 8.52
CA ALA A 145 -2.51 0.28 9.26
C ALA A 145 -2.77 -1.01 10.06
N LYS A 146 -3.98 -1.19 10.63
CA LYS A 146 -4.35 -2.43 11.35
C LYS A 146 -4.33 -3.69 10.47
N LYS A 147 -4.46 -3.54 9.15
CA LYS A 147 -4.38 -4.66 8.20
C LYS A 147 -2.95 -5.17 8.05
N PHE A 148 -2.01 -4.25 7.93
CA PHE A 148 -0.59 -4.53 7.75
C PHE A 148 0.13 -4.80 9.08
N TYR A 149 -0.43 -4.30 10.17
CA TYR A 149 0.09 -4.53 11.51
C TYR A 149 -1.06 -4.80 12.47
N GLY A 150 -1.35 -6.08 12.71
CA GLY A 150 -2.47 -6.50 13.56
C GLY A 150 -2.40 -5.98 15.00
N LYS A 151 -1.18 -5.65 15.47
CA LYS A 151 -0.92 -5.06 16.80
C LYS A 151 -1.04 -3.52 16.80
N PHE A 152 -1.37 -2.89 15.67
CA PHE A 152 -1.46 -1.43 15.56
C PHE A 152 -2.53 -0.88 16.51
N CYS A 153 -2.08 -0.14 17.53
CA CYS A 153 -2.92 0.45 18.56
C CYS A 153 -3.96 -0.53 19.15
N ALA A 154 -3.53 -1.74 19.50
CA ALA A 154 -4.30 -2.68 20.31
C ALA A 154 -4.23 -2.24 21.79
N GLY A 155 -5.36 -1.92 22.42
CA GLY A 155 -5.38 -1.34 23.78
C GLY A 155 -4.97 0.14 23.79
N ALA A 156 -4.21 0.57 24.80
CA ALA A 156 -3.68 1.93 24.96
C ALA A 156 -2.29 2.13 24.28
N ILE A 157 -1.99 1.35 23.23
CA ILE A 157 -0.69 1.37 22.57
C ILE A 157 -0.64 2.52 21.54
N ASP A 158 -0.05 3.64 21.94
CA ASP A 158 0.13 4.84 21.08
C ASP A 158 1.53 4.89 20.45
N HIS A 159 2.07 3.72 20.12
CA HIS A 159 3.46 3.54 19.75
C HIS A 159 3.61 2.66 18.52
N ILE A 160 4.40 3.12 17.54
CA ILE A 160 4.78 2.36 16.35
C ILE A 160 6.30 2.45 16.15
N SER A 161 6.94 1.34 15.79
CA SER A 161 8.33 1.39 15.35
C SER A 161 8.39 1.84 13.89
N ALA A 162 9.49 2.49 13.49
CA ALA A 162 9.65 3.00 12.12
C ALA A 162 9.47 1.92 11.02
N TYR A 163 9.63 0.64 11.38
CA TYR A 163 9.45 -0.56 10.54
C TYR A 163 8.05 -0.71 9.93
N THR A 164 7.01 -0.23 10.60
CA THR A 164 5.62 -0.62 10.31
C THR A 164 4.97 0.17 9.16
N SER A 165 5.67 1.15 8.59
CA SER A 165 5.14 2.02 7.52
C SER A 165 5.43 1.52 6.09
N ALA A 166 6.26 0.50 5.92
CA ALA A 166 6.70 -0.02 4.61
C ALA A 166 5.57 -0.57 3.71
N PRO A 167 4.57 -1.32 4.22
CA PRO A 167 3.52 -1.89 3.36
C PRO A 167 2.53 -0.84 2.85
N LEU A 168 2.36 0.26 3.60
CA LEU A 168 1.48 1.37 3.26
C LEU A 168 2.02 2.21 2.09
N ALA A 169 3.33 2.38 2.00
CA ALA A 169 3.96 3.13 0.90
C ALA A 169 3.97 2.35 -0.42
N THR A 170 4.29 1.05 -0.36
CA THR A 170 4.37 0.20 -1.55
C THR A 170 3.00 0.04 -2.25
N SER A 171 1.90 0.13 -1.50
CA SER A 171 0.53 0.07 -2.06
C SER A 171 0.10 1.36 -2.79
N VAL A 172 0.89 2.44 -2.67
CA VAL A 172 0.52 3.80 -3.11
C VAL A 172 1.57 4.42 -4.04
N GLU A 173 2.83 3.98 -3.98
CA GLU A 173 3.93 4.44 -4.85
C GLU A 173 4.21 3.53 -6.04
N ALA A 174 3.66 2.32 -6.05
CA ALA A 174 3.53 1.52 -7.24
C ALA A 174 2.25 1.90 -7.99
#